data_AF-X1P0Q7-F1
#
_entry.id   AF-X1P0Q7-F1
#
_cell.length_a   1.000
_cell.length_b   1.000
_cell.length_c   1.000
_cell.angle_alpha   90.00
_cell.angle_beta   90.00
_cell.angle_gamma   90.00
#
_symmetry.space_group_name_H-M   'P 1'
#
loop_
_entity.id
_entity.type
_entity.pdbx_description
1 polymer ?
#
loop_
_entity_poly.entity_id
_entity_poly.type
_entity_poly.pdbx_seq_one_letter_code
_entity_poly.pdbx_strand_id
1 'polypeptide(L)'
;RYNTAKVIIDFHTHIFPPWVMERRAEYVRRDSCFSLLYSQPKAKLITAEELIASMDEARVDLAVVLNVGWVSHELCVETNDYILDSITRGWFTLGKAPKPEISR
;
A
#
# COMPACT_ATOMS: atom_id res chain seq x y z
N ARG A 1 23.48 5.50 25.53
CA ARG A 1 23.39 4.14 24.92
C ARG A 1 22.51 4.27 23.70
N TYR A 2 23.05 4.13 22.48
CA TYR A 2 22.21 4.09 21.29
C TYR A 2 21.37 2.82 21.33
N ASN A 3 20.06 2.96 21.14
CA ASN A 3 19.17 1.81 21.01
C ASN A 3 19.52 1.10 19.70
N THR A 4 20.20 -0.04 19.78
CA THR A 4 20.60 -0.88 18.64
C THR A 4 19.47 -1.82 18.21
N ALA A 5 18.21 -1.41 18.37
CA ALA A 5 17.09 -2.18 17.86
C ALA A 5 17.23 -2.32 16.35
N LYS A 6 17.30 -3.56 15.87
CA LYS A 6 17.35 -3.89 14.45
C LYS A 6 16.03 -3.44 13.81
N VAL A 7 16.12 -2.52 12.84
CA VAL A 7 14.98 -2.07 12.03
C VAL A 7 14.93 -2.92 10.76
N ILE A 8 13.77 -3.47 10.45
CA ILE A 8 13.49 -4.18 9.20
C ILE A 8 12.71 -3.23 8.29
N ILE A 9 13.29 -2.95 7.12
CA ILE A 9 12.70 -2.09 6.10
C ILE A 9 12.40 -2.94 4.88
N ASP A 10 11.13 -3.01 4.48
CA ASP A 10 10.75 -3.48 3.16
C ASP A 10 10.77 -2.29 2.19
N PHE A 11 11.66 -2.32 1.21
CA PHE A 11 11.84 -1.21 0.28
C PHE A 11 10.99 -1.34 -0.99
N HIS A 12 10.17 -2.40 -1.13
CA HIS A 12 9.46 -2.65 -2.38
C HIS A 12 8.06 -3.19 -2.15
N THR A 13 7.11 -2.29 -1.86
CA THR A 13 5.70 -2.63 -1.69
C THR A 13 4.80 -1.84 -2.62
N HIS A 14 3.64 -2.40 -2.95
CA HIS A 14 2.61 -1.75 -3.75
C HIS A 14 1.27 -1.84 -3.04
N ILE A 15 0.55 -0.72 -2.98
CA ILE A 15 -0.84 -0.67 -2.52
C ILE A 15 -1.72 -0.18 -3.65
N PHE A 16 -3.00 -0.54 -3.58
CA PHE A 16 -3.99 -0.19 -4.57
C PHE A 16 -5.18 0.48 -3.91
N PRO A 17 -5.75 1.51 -4.56
CA PRO A 17 -7.00 2.05 -4.07
C PRO A 17 -8.12 1.02 -4.20
N PRO A 18 -9.10 1.01 -3.27
CA PRO A 18 -10.20 0.04 -3.29
C PRO A 18 -10.94 -0.01 -4.62
N TRP A 19 -11.12 1.13 -5.28
CA TRP A 19 -11.83 1.20 -6.56
C TRP A 19 -11.09 0.55 -7.73
N VAL A 20 -9.76 0.38 -7.66
CA VAL A 20 -8.98 -0.40 -8.64
C VAL A 20 -9.18 -1.89 -8.38
N MET A 21 -9.23 -2.30 -7.11
CA MET A 21 -9.46 -3.69 -6.71
C MET A 21 -10.85 -4.16 -7.12
N GLU A 22 -11.88 -3.37 -6.82
CA GLU A 22 -13.29 -3.63 -7.17
C GLU A 22 -13.49 -3.73 -8.69
N ARG A 23 -12.77 -2.90 -9.45
CA ARG A 23 -12.86 -2.80 -10.92
C ARG A 23 -11.68 -3.46 -11.62
N ARG A 24 -11.03 -4.46 -11.00
CA ARG A 24 -9.81 -5.08 -11.53
C ARG A 24 -9.90 -5.46 -13.00
N ALA A 25 -11.00 -6.08 -13.42
CA ALA A 25 -11.17 -6.51 -14.82
C ALA A 25 -11.19 -5.34 -15.81
N GLU A 26 -11.70 -4.17 -15.39
CA GLU A 26 -11.65 -2.94 -16.17
C GLU A 26 -10.21 -2.43 -16.31
N TYR A 27 -9.48 -2.33 -15.19
CA TYR A 27 -8.09 -1.85 -15.19
C TYR A 27 -7.13 -2.79 -15.94
N VAL A 28 -7.35 -4.11 -15.88
CA VAL A 28 -6.62 -5.11 -16.68
C VAL A 28 -6.81 -4.89 -18.19
N ARG A 29 -7.97 -4.38 -18.63
CA ARG A 29 -8.19 -4.02 -20.04
C ARG A 29 -7.67 -2.63 -20.39
N ARG A 30 -7.66 -1.71 -19.41
CA ARG A 30 -7.34 -0.30 -19.60
C ARG A 30 -5.84 -0.03 -19.66
N ASP A 31 -5.02 -0.79 -18.95
CA ASP A 31 -3.57 -0.56 -18.84
C ASP A 31 -2.76 -1.84 -19.07
N SER A 32 -1.81 -1.81 -20.01
CA SER A 32 -1.05 -3.00 -20.40
C SER A 32 -0.04 -3.45 -19.36
N CYS A 33 0.54 -2.53 -18.58
CA CYS A 33 1.45 -2.89 -17.49
C CYS A 33 0.68 -3.56 -16.35
N PHE A 34 -0.45 -2.97 -15.96
CA PHE A 34 -1.32 -3.58 -14.95
C PHE A 34 -1.86 -4.94 -15.42
N SER A 35 -2.21 -5.06 -16.70
CA SER A 35 -2.62 -6.34 -17.30
C SER A 35 -1.53 -7.41 -17.17
N LEU A 36 -0.28 -7.06 -17.49
CA LEU A 36 0.85 -7.97 -17.42
C LEU A 36 1.07 -8.50 -15.99
N LEU A 37 0.99 -7.62 -14.99
CA LEU A 37 1.29 -7.96 -13.60
C LEU A 37 0.09 -8.57 -12.85
N TYR A 38 -1.13 -8.11 -13.16
CA TYR A 38 -2.32 -8.37 -12.34
C TYR A 38 -3.51 -8.97 -13.10
N SER A 39 -3.33 -9.49 -14.32
CA SER A 39 -4.38 -10.27 -15.01
C SER A 39 -4.70 -11.59 -14.33
N GLN A 40 -3.72 -12.23 -13.67
CA GLN A 40 -3.93 -13.51 -12.99
C GLN A 40 -4.74 -13.30 -11.70
N PRO A 41 -5.91 -13.95 -11.51
CA PRO A 41 -6.77 -13.71 -10.35
C PRO A 41 -6.09 -13.87 -8.98
N LYS A 42 -5.06 -14.73 -8.90
CA LYS A 42 -4.27 -14.98 -7.68
C LYS A 42 -3.24 -13.89 -7.36
N ALA A 43 -2.88 -13.02 -8.31
CA ALA A 43 -2.03 -11.88 -8.03
C ALA A 43 -2.74 -10.95 -7.04
N LYS A 44 -2.14 -10.75 -5.88
CA LYS A 44 -2.72 -9.98 -4.78
C LYS A 44 -2.67 -8.49 -5.08
N LEU A 45 -3.78 -7.82 -4.80
CA LEU A 45 -3.88 -6.37 -4.66
C LEU A 45 -4.23 -6.13 -3.20
N ILE A 46 -3.57 -5.19 -2.54
CA ILE A 46 -3.81 -4.88 -1.14
C ILE A 46 -3.99 -3.39 -0.93
N THR A 47 -4.79 -2.99 0.06
CA THR A 47 -4.91 -1.59 0.50
C THR A 47 -3.78 -1.20 1.46
N ALA A 48 -3.72 0.07 1.84
CA ALA A 48 -2.80 0.56 2.87
C ALA A 48 -3.00 -0.15 4.23
N GLU A 49 -4.26 -0.37 4.64
CA GLU A 49 -4.62 -1.03 5.90
C GLU A 49 -4.18 -2.50 5.92
N GLU A 50 -4.34 -3.19 4.79
CA GLU A 50 -3.89 -4.57 4.63
C GLU A 50 -2.36 -4.67 4.62
N LEU A 51 -1.66 -3.70 4.03
CA LEU A 51 -0.20 -3.60 4.12
C LEU A 51 0.25 -3.46 5.58
N ILE A 52 -0.37 -2.58 6.36
CA ILE A 52 -0.05 -2.38 7.79
C ILE A 52 -0.26 -3.68 8.57
N ALA A 53 -1.40 -4.35 8.38
CA ALA A 53 -1.66 -5.63 9.03
C ALA A 53 -0.62 -6.69 8.65
N SER A 54 -0.20 -6.73 7.38
CA SER A 54 0.87 -7.63 6.93
C SER A 54 2.23 -7.28 7.53
N MET A 55 2.54 -5.98 7.72
CA MET A 55 3.78 -5.52 8.36
C MET A 55 3.81 -5.93 9.83
N ASP A 56 2.68 -5.80 10.55
CA ASP A 56 2.54 -6.23 11.94
C ASP A 56 2.77 -7.74 12.09
N GLU A 57 2.20 -8.55 11.21
CA GLU A 57 2.37 -10.01 11.19
C GLU A 57 3.83 -10.40 10.88
N ALA A 58 4.43 -9.76 9.89
CA ALA A 58 5.79 -10.04 9.43
C ALA A 58 6.90 -9.38 10.29
N ARG A 59 6.53 -8.50 11.23
CA ARG A 59 7.45 -7.66 12.03
C ARG A 59 8.36 -6.80 11.14
N VAL A 60 7.78 -6.19 10.11
CA VAL A 60 8.43 -5.17 9.28
C VAL A 60 8.15 -3.81 9.91
N ASP A 61 9.20 -3.04 10.21
CA ASP A 61 9.06 -1.76 10.91
C ASP A 61 8.68 -0.62 9.96
N LEU A 62 9.18 -0.66 8.73
CA LEU A 62 8.95 0.38 7.71
C LEU A 62 8.75 -0.26 6.34
N ALA A 63 7.85 0.30 5.54
CA ALA A 63 7.66 -0.05 4.15
C ALA A 63 7.81 1.18 3.25
N VAL A 64 8.46 1.00 2.11
CA VAL A 64 8.44 1.98 1.02
C VAL A 64 7.38 1.54 0.02
N VAL A 65 6.36 2.39 -0.13
CA VAL A 65 5.26 2.17 -1.07
C VAL A 65 5.60 2.84 -2.39
N LEU A 66 5.59 2.04 -3.45
CA LEU A 66 5.77 2.48 -4.82
C LEU A 66 4.43 2.41 -5.54
N ASN A 67 4.20 3.38 -6.42
CA ASN A 67 3.12 3.25 -7.37
C ASN A 67 3.43 2.12 -8.39
N VAL A 68 2.40 1.55 -8.99
CA VAL A 68 2.56 0.69 -10.15
C VAL A 68 3.05 1.51 -11.33
N GLY A 69 3.83 0.87 -12.20
CA GLY A 69 4.29 1.47 -13.46
C GLY A 69 3.18 1.60 -14.49
N TRP A 70 2.11 2.34 -14.19
CA TRP A 70 1.02 2.62 -15.12
C TRP A 70 1.55 3.26 -16.40
N VAL A 71 0.94 2.92 -17.53
CA VAL A 71 1.22 3.55 -18.82
C VAL A 71 0.49 4.89 -18.94
N SER A 72 -0.72 5.00 -18.38
CA SER A 72 -1.48 6.26 -18.35
C SER A 72 -0.95 7.21 -17.27
N HIS A 73 -0.64 8.44 -17.68
CA HIS A 73 -0.23 9.49 -16.76
C HIS A 73 -1.36 9.86 -15.78
N GLU A 74 -2.60 9.90 -16.25
CA GLU A 74 -3.76 10.17 -15.40
C GLU A 74 -3.87 9.13 -14.29
N LEU A 75 -3.70 7.84 -14.61
CA LEU A 75 -3.68 6.78 -13.61
C LEU A 75 -2.50 6.91 -12.64
N CYS A 76 -1.32 7.30 -13.11
CA CYS A 76 -0.19 7.61 -12.21
C CYS A 76 -0.57 8.69 -11.19
N VAL A 77 -1.20 9.79 -11.63
CA VAL A 77 -1.61 10.89 -10.75
C VAL A 77 -2.68 10.41 -9.76
N GLU A 78 -3.77 9.83 -10.24
CA GLU A 78 -4.88 9.34 -9.40
C GLU A 78 -4.41 8.37 -8.31
N THR A 79 -3.51 7.45 -8.66
CA THR A 79 -3.02 6.44 -7.71
C THR A 79 -1.91 6.96 -6.81
N ASN A 80 -1.10 7.94 -7.26
CA ASN A 80 -0.19 8.66 -6.37
C ASN A 80 -0.95 9.49 -5.33
N ASP A 81 -2.05 10.13 -5.71
CA ASP A 81 -2.90 10.88 -4.77
C ASP A 81 -3.46 9.95 -3.71
N TYR A 82 -3.88 8.73 -4.08
CA TYR A 82 -4.28 7.71 -3.10
C TYR A 82 -3.14 7.31 -2.16
N ILE A 83 -1.92 7.13 -2.66
CA ILE A 83 -0.75 6.80 -1.82
C ILE A 83 -0.47 7.94 -0.83
N LEU A 84 -0.49 9.20 -1.29
CA LEU A 84 -0.28 10.37 -0.45
C LEU A 84 -1.37 10.50 0.63
N ASP A 85 -2.63 10.34 0.25
CA ASP A 85 -3.76 10.35 1.18
C ASP A 85 -3.69 9.19 2.20
N SER A 86 -3.21 8.02 1.78
CA SER A 86 -2.98 6.89 2.69
C SER A 86 -1.91 7.21 3.75
N ILE A 87 -0.89 7.99 3.38
CA ILE A 87 0.18 8.44 4.29
C ILE A 87 -0.36 9.50 5.27
N THR A 88 -1.17 10.46 4.80
CA THR A 88 -1.70 11.55 5.65
C THR A 88 -2.70 11.06 6.69
N ARG A 89 -3.40 9.95 6.41
CA ARG A 89 -4.31 9.28 7.37
C ARG A 89 -3.60 8.70 8.61
N GLY A 90 -2.27 8.80 8.68
CA GLY A 90 -1.56 8.81 9.96
C GLY A 90 -1.17 7.44 10.51
N TRP A 91 -0.93 6.46 9.65
CA TRP A 91 -0.49 5.12 10.08
C TRP A 91 1.04 4.97 10.23
N PHE A 92 1.82 5.96 9.77
CA PHE A 92 3.29 5.84 9.65
C PHE A 92 4.12 6.67 10.65
N THR A 93 3.49 7.44 11.55
CA THR A 93 4.21 8.31 12.51
C THR A 93 4.16 7.87 13.96
N LEU A 94 3.31 6.90 14.32
CA LEU A 94 3.23 6.42 15.69
C LEU A 94 3.81 5.02 15.79
N GLY A 95 5.15 4.97 15.86
CA GLY A 95 5.82 3.82 16.43
C GLY A 95 5.12 3.43 17.73
N LYS A 96 4.43 2.30 17.73
CA LYS A 96 3.88 1.64 18.91
C LYS A 96 2.89 2.45 19.77
N ALA A 97 2.12 3.39 19.22
CA ALA A 97 1.00 3.92 20.01
C ALA A 97 -0.20 2.96 19.91
N PRO A 98 -0.75 2.48 21.04
CA PRO A 98 -2.00 1.71 21.01
C PRO A 98 -3.12 2.57 20.40
N LYS A 99 -3.98 1.94 19.60
CA LYS A 99 -5.18 2.58 19.03
C LYS A 99 -5.92 3.33 20.14
N PRO A 100 -6.34 4.60 19.93
CA PRO A 100 -7.16 5.27 20.92
C PRO A 100 -8.45 4.46 21.12
N GLU A 101 -8.67 4.04 22.36
CA GLU A 101 -9.93 3.45 22.77
C GLU A 101 -11.01 4.52 22.61
N ILE A 102 -11.85 4.37 21.59
CA ILE A 102 -13.03 5.22 21.44
C ILE A 102 -14.01 4.75 22.51
N SER A 103 -13.93 5.35 23.71
CA SER A 103 -14.99 5.24 24.70
C SER A 103 -16.24 5.88 24.12
N ARG A 104 -17.33 5.10 24.07
CA ARG A 104 -18.67 5.58 23.73
C ARG A 104 -19.12 6.72 24.64
#